data_AF-A0A349BN53-F1
#
_entry.id   AF-A0A349BN53-F1
#
_cell.length_a   1.000
_cell.length_b   1.000
_cell.length_c   1.000
_cell.angle_alpha   90.00
_cell.angle_beta   90.00
_cell.angle_gamma   90.00
#
_symmetry.space_group_name_H-M   'P 1'
#
loop_
_entity.id
_entity.type
_entity.pdbx_description
1 polymer ?
#
loop_
_entity_poly.entity_id
_entity_poly.type
_entity_poly.pdbx_seq_one_letter_code
_entity_poly.pdbx_strand_id
1 'polypeptide(L)'
;MGIKNILYFYYSFVNNLDVQINTLTPGEEILINKFVHEITEKIDVESVYLFGSRARGEGDIESDIDIAVIVKDRKRIKYFTKQVTDISIKIEEELDVIGELMLSPIII
;
A
#
# COMPACT_ATOMS: atom_id res chain seq x y z
N MET A 1 31.96 -0.66 -11.03
CA MET A 1 30.86 -0.04 -11.80
C MET A 1 29.58 -0.24 -10.98
N GLY A 2 29.43 0.58 -9.93
CA GLY A 2 28.40 0.40 -8.90
C GLY A 2 27.14 1.13 -9.31
N ILE A 3 26.02 0.41 -9.32
CA ILE A 3 24.71 0.91 -9.68
C ILE A 3 24.33 2.02 -8.68
N LYS A 4 24.04 3.20 -9.23
CA LYS A 4 23.69 4.42 -8.51
C LYS A 4 22.35 4.24 -7.80
N ASN A 5 22.34 4.50 -6.49
CA ASN A 5 21.26 5.08 -5.69
C ASN A 5 19.83 4.88 -6.23
N ILE A 6 19.15 3.84 -5.75
CA ILE A 6 17.69 3.81 -5.71
C ILE A 6 17.32 3.85 -4.23
N LEU A 7 17.01 5.05 -3.77
CA LEU A 7 16.55 5.32 -2.41
C LEU A 7 15.10 4.81 -2.34
N TYR A 8 14.91 3.56 -1.90
CA TYR A 8 13.58 3.04 -1.58
C TYR A 8 13.13 3.69 -0.27
N PHE A 9 12.11 4.55 -0.31
CA PHE A 9 11.48 5.05 0.91
C PHE A 9 10.84 3.86 1.64
N TYR A 10 11.42 3.52 2.79
CA TYR A 10 11.00 2.41 3.63
C TYR A 10 9.84 2.88 4.50
N TYR A 11 8.67 2.26 4.34
CA TYR A 11 7.61 2.29 5.33
C TYR A 11 7.40 0.85 5.80
N SER A 12 7.56 0.60 7.09
CA SER A 12 7.24 -0.68 7.71
C SER A 12 6.09 -0.45 8.66
N PHE A 13 4.88 -0.76 8.21
CA PHE A 13 3.67 -0.65 9.05
C PHE A 13 3.62 -1.69 10.19
N VAL A 14 4.60 -2.59 10.26
CA VAL A 14 4.61 -3.71 11.22
C VAL A 14 5.21 -3.33 12.58
N ASN A 15 5.72 -2.09 12.75
CA ASN A 15 6.44 -1.70 13.97
C ASN A 15 6.02 -0.36 14.61
N ASN A 16 4.73 0.03 14.58
CA ASN A 16 4.23 1.20 15.36
C ASN A 16 5.12 2.45 15.24
N LEU A 17 5.58 2.77 14.03
CA LEU A 17 6.29 4.02 13.78
C LEU A 17 5.33 4.93 13.01
N ASP A 18 4.81 5.93 13.71
CA ASP A 18 4.08 7.08 13.15
C ASP A 18 5.02 7.88 12.25
N VAL A 19 5.29 7.37 11.05
CA VAL A 19 6.06 8.09 10.05
C VAL A 19 5.08 8.88 9.19
N GLN A 20 4.97 10.18 9.44
CA GLN A 20 4.20 11.09 8.57
C GLN A 20 4.80 11.06 7.16
N ILE A 21 3.97 10.70 6.17
CA ILE A 21 4.34 10.77 4.77
C ILE A 21 3.94 12.16 4.27
N ASN A 22 4.87 13.11 4.29
CA ASN A 22 4.62 14.49 3.86
C ASN A 22 4.22 14.62 2.37
N THR A 23 4.26 13.53 1.61
CA THR A 23 3.87 13.48 0.20
C THR A 23 2.44 12.97 -0.05
N LEU A 24 1.75 12.49 0.99
CA LEU A 24 0.38 12.01 0.86
C LEU A 24 -0.64 13.08 1.24
N THR A 25 -1.78 13.05 0.56
CA THR A 25 -2.95 13.82 1.02
C THR A 25 -3.58 13.13 2.24
N PRO A 26 -4.36 13.86 3.07
CA PRO A 26 -5.09 13.25 4.18
C PRO A 26 -6.03 12.10 3.74
N GLY A 27 -6.63 12.20 2.55
CA GLY A 27 -7.48 11.15 1.99
C GLY A 27 -6.70 9.88 1.65
N GLU A 28 -5.52 10.04 1.02
CA GLU A 28 -4.61 8.93 0.73
C GLU A 28 -4.14 8.24 2.01
N GLU A 29 -3.78 9.01 3.04
CA GLU A 29 -3.35 8.48 4.34
C GLU A 29 -4.48 7.68 5.02
N ILE A 30 -5.71 8.19 5.02
CA ILE A 30 -6.88 7.48 5.57
C ILE A 30 -7.11 6.16 4.81
N LEU A 31 -7.09 6.21 3.47
CA LEU A 31 -7.29 5.06 2.60
C LEU A 31 -6.22 3.97 2.86
N ILE A 32 -4.94 4.36 2.87
CA ILE A 32 -3.81 3.45 3.11
C ILE A 32 -3.88 2.85 4.52
N ASN A 33 -4.10 3.67 5.55
CA ASN A 33 -4.15 3.18 6.93
C ASN A 33 -5.29 2.18 7.14
N LYS A 34 -6.47 2.47 6.57
CA LYS A 34 -7.60 1.53 6.61
C LYS A 34 -7.30 0.24 5.86
N PHE A 35 -6.68 0.33 4.69
CA PHE A 35 -6.25 -0.84 3.93
C PHE A 35 -5.26 -1.71 4.70
N VAL A 36 -4.20 -1.11 5.25
CA VAL A 36 -3.20 -1.81 6.06
C VAL A 36 -3.84 -2.49 7.27
N HIS A 37 -4.73 -1.80 7.98
CA HIS A 37 -5.45 -2.38 9.11
C HIS A 37 -6.26 -3.62 8.69
N GLU A 38 -7.07 -3.50 7.63
CA GLU A 38 -7.93 -4.60 7.16
C GLU A 38 -7.16 -5.82 6.67
N ILE A 39 -6.03 -5.63 5.97
CA ILE A 39 -5.24 -6.76 5.48
C ILE A 39 -4.45 -7.44 6.61
N THR A 40 -3.98 -6.69 7.61
CA THR A 40 -3.19 -7.25 8.73
C THR A 40 -4.05 -8.06 9.70
N GLU A 41 -5.33 -7.72 9.85
CA GLU A 41 -6.29 -8.52 10.63
C GLU A 41 -6.69 -9.85 9.96
N LYS A 42 -6.57 -9.94 8.63
CA LYS A 42 -7.07 -11.09 7.83
C LYS A 42 -5.98 -12.00 7.26
N ILE A 43 -4.76 -11.47 7.12
CA ILE A 43 -3.66 -12.12 6.41
C ILE A 43 -2.40 -12.02 7.25
N ASP A 44 -1.59 -13.08 7.23
CA ASP A 44 -0.28 -13.09 7.89
C ASP A 44 0.75 -12.29 7.07
N VAL A 45 0.65 -10.97 7.18
CA VAL A 45 1.50 -9.99 6.52
C VAL A 45 2.85 -9.91 7.25
N GLU A 46 3.93 -10.02 6.48
CA GLU A 46 5.30 -9.81 6.96
C GLU A 46 5.67 -8.33 6.95
N SER A 47 5.30 -7.60 5.89
CA SER A 47 5.53 -6.16 5.77
C SER A 47 4.67 -5.55 4.65
N VAL A 48 4.44 -4.24 4.72
CA VAL A 48 3.73 -3.46 3.70
C VAL A 48 4.57 -2.26 3.33
N TYR A 49 4.75 -1.98 2.04
CA TYR A 49 5.54 -0.86 1.54
C TYR A 49 4.72 -0.01 0.56
N LEU A 50 4.73 1.30 0.74
CA LEU A 50 4.33 2.25 -0.31
C LEU A 50 5.51 2.38 -1.30
N PHE A 51 5.24 2.24 -2.59
CA PHE A 51 6.22 2.48 -3.64
C PHE A 51 5.62 3.36 -4.74
N GLY A 52 6.25 3.43 -5.90
CA GLY A 52 5.71 4.20 -7.03
C GLY A 52 5.91 5.71 -6.89
N SER A 53 5.16 6.48 -7.68
CA SER A 53 5.31 7.94 -7.81
C SER A 53 4.95 8.68 -6.51
N ARG A 54 3.90 8.23 -5.80
CA ARG A 54 3.46 8.79 -4.51
C ARG A 54 4.54 8.70 -3.43
N ALA A 55 5.24 7.56 -3.35
CA ALA A 55 6.36 7.38 -2.43
C ALA A 55 7.53 8.34 -2.71
N ARG A 56 7.71 8.78 -3.95
CA ARG A 56 8.79 9.71 -4.35
C ARG A 56 8.37 11.18 -4.28
N GLY A 57 7.11 11.47 -4.00
CA GLY A 57 6.55 12.82 -4.09
C GLY A 57 6.38 13.33 -5.52
N GLU A 58 6.37 12.43 -6.51
CA GLU A 58 6.20 12.73 -7.93
C GLU A 58 4.78 12.42 -8.43
N GLY A 59 3.92 11.85 -7.59
CA GLY A 59 2.55 11.50 -7.96
C GLY A 59 1.66 12.74 -8.08
N ASP A 60 0.83 12.75 -9.11
CA ASP A 60 -0.24 13.73 -9.31
C ASP A 60 -1.61 13.14 -8.93
N ILE A 61 -2.69 13.91 -9.09
CA ILE A 61 -4.04 13.49 -8.70
C ILE A 61 -4.53 12.22 -9.41
N GLU A 62 -4.03 11.93 -10.61
CA GLU A 62 -4.42 10.75 -11.39
C GLU A 62 -3.53 9.53 -11.09
N SER A 63 -2.48 9.72 -10.28
CA SER A 63 -1.52 8.66 -9.96
C SER A 63 -2.08 7.69 -8.92
N ASP A 64 -2.04 6.40 -9.28
CA ASP A 64 -2.28 5.26 -8.40
C ASP A 64 -1.44 5.30 -7.13
N ILE A 65 -1.97 4.65 -6.09
CA ILE A 65 -1.28 4.39 -4.83
C ILE A 65 -0.75 2.95 -4.87
N ASP A 66 0.51 2.81 -5.26
CA ASP A 66 1.20 1.53 -5.37
C ASP A 66 1.64 0.97 -4.01
N ILE A 67 1.11 -0.19 -3.61
CA ILE A 67 1.45 -0.84 -2.33
C ILE A 67 1.97 -2.26 -2.55
N ALA A 68 3.13 -2.60 -1.99
CA ALA A 68 3.64 -3.96 -1.94
C ALA A 68 3.31 -4.60 -0.59
N VAL A 69 2.61 -5.72 -0.60
CA VAL A 69 2.26 -6.52 0.58
C VAL A 69 3.10 -7.79 0.55
N ILE A 70 4.04 -7.91 1.48
CA ILE A 70 4.87 -9.11 1.65
C ILE A 70 4.15 -10.04 2.62
N VAL A 71 3.92 -11.29 2.23
CA VAL A 71 3.23 -12.29 3.06
C VAL A 71 4.20 -13.37 3.55
N LYS A 72 3.97 -13.87 4.77
CA LYS A 72 4.82 -14.96 5.31
C LYS A 72 4.64 -16.27 4.55
N ASP A 73 3.39 -16.62 4.20
CA ASP A 73 3.10 -17.83 3.43
C ASP A 73 3.05 -17.57 1.91
N ARG A 74 4.23 -17.56 1.29
CA ARG A 74 4.39 -17.36 -0.15
C ARG A 74 3.71 -18.44 -1.01
N LYS A 75 3.36 -19.61 -0.48
CA LYS A 75 2.65 -20.65 -1.25
C LYS A 75 1.21 -20.25 -1.54
N ARG A 76 0.66 -19.31 -0.78
CA ARG A 76 -0.72 -18.82 -0.89
C ARG A 76 -0.85 -17.47 -1.58
N ILE A 77 0.20 -16.96 -2.23
CA ILE A 77 0.20 -15.65 -2.92
C ILE A 77 -1.07 -15.47 -3.77
N LYS A 78 -1.40 -16.42 -4.66
CA LYS A 78 -2.61 -16.30 -5.50
C LYS A 78 -3.91 -16.14 -4.71
N TYR A 79 -4.03 -16.84 -3.59
CA TYR A 79 -5.20 -16.75 -2.71
C TYR A 79 -5.24 -15.39 -2.00
N PHE A 80 -4.09 -14.90 -1.53
CA PHE A 80 -3.99 -13.58 -0.91
C PHE A 80 -4.17 -12.44 -1.91
N THR A 81 -3.68 -12.56 -3.14
CA THR A 81 -3.88 -11.56 -4.20
C THR A 81 -5.37 -11.26 -4.36
N LYS A 82 -6.21 -12.29 -4.52
CA LYS A 82 -7.66 -12.08 -4.65
C LYS A 82 -8.23 -11.37 -3.43
N GLN A 83 -7.91 -11.83 -2.22
CA GLN A 83 -8.45 -11.22 -1.00
C GLN A 83 -8.01 -9.77 -0.81
N VAL A 84 -6.74 -9.46 -1.06
CA VAL A 84 -6.19 -8.12 -0.92
C VAL A 84 -6.82 -7.17 -1.94
N THR A 85 -6.99 -7.61 -3.19
CA THR A 85 -7.71 -6.83 -4.22
C THR A 85 -9.18 -6.63 -3.85
N ASP A 86 -9.87 -7.66 -3.36
CA ASP A 86 -11.27 -7.51 -2.92
C ASP A 86 -11.38 -6.51 -1.74
N ILE A 87 -10.39 -6.50 -0.84
CA ILE A 87 -10.32 -5.54 0.29
C ILE A 87 -10.06 -4.12 -0.21
N SER A 88 -9.14 -3.90 -1.16
CA SER A 88 -8.85 -2.55 -1.65
C SER A 88 -10.08 -1.91 -2.28
N ILE A 89 -10.78 -2.65 -3.17
CA ILE A 89 -12.02 -2.20 -3.82
C ILE A 89 -13.10 -1.86 -2.78
N LYS A 90 -13.30 -2.74 -1.80
CA LYS A 90 -14.29 -2.52 -0.74
C LYS A 90 -14.02 -1.25 0.07
N ILE A 91 -12.75 -0.93 0.33
CA ILE A 91 -12.40 0.27 1.09
C ILE A 91 -12.58 1.53 0.25
N GLU A 92 -12.21 1.50 -1.03
CA GLU A 92 -12.48 2.60 -1.97
C GLU A 92 -13.99 2.91 -2.04
N GLU A 93 -14.82 1.86 -2.10
CA GLU A 93 -16.29 1.96 -2.02
C GLU A 93 -16.76 2.56 -0.68
N GLU A 94 -16.26 2.05 0.44
CA GLU A 94 -16.67 2.51 1.78
C GLU A 94 -16.30 3.97 2.08
N LEU A 95 -15.23 4.46 1.47
CA LEU A 95 -14.76 5.85 1.63
C LEU A 95 -15.33 6.79 0.56
N ASP A 96 -16.11 6.27 -0.39
CA ASP A 96 -16.69 7.02 -1.52
C ASP A 96 -15.63 7.74 -2.37
N VAL A 97 -14.50 7.05 -2.62
CA VAL A 97 -13.35 7.59 -3.39
C VAL A 97 -13.11 6.86 -4.70
N ILE A 98 -14.06 6.03 -5.14
CA ILE A 98 -13.91 5.23 -6.37
C ILE A 98 -13.69 6.15 -7.57
N GLY A 99 -12.59 5.92 -8.30
CA GLY A 99 -12.23 6.71 -9.47
C GLY A 99 -11.57 8.06 -9.13
N GLU A 100 -11.50 8.43 -7.85
CA GLU A 100 -10.74 9.57 -7.36
C GLU A 100 -9.39 9.13 -6.79
N LEU A 101 -9.39 8.05 -6.01
CA LEU A 101 -8.20 7.39 -5.50
C LEU A 101 -8.24 5.91 -5.89
N MET A 102 -7.09 5.37 -6.27
CA MET A 102 -6.97 3.96 -6.61
C MET A 102 -5.78 3.33 -5.86
N LEU A 103 -6.07 2.32 -5.05
CA LEU A 103 -5.07 1.46 -4.44
C LEU A 103 -4.71 0.33 -5.41
N SER A 104 -3.42 0.24 -5.73
CA SER A 104 -2.85 -0.78 -6.61
C SER A 104 -1.96 -1.72 -5.81
N PRO A 105 -2.52 -2.70 -5.06
CA PRO A 105 -1.73 -3.62 -4.26
C PRO A 105 -1.09 -4.74 -5.08
N ILE A 106 0.18 -5.04 -4.79
CA ILE A 106 0.93 -6.17 -5.32
C ILE A 106 1.36 -7.06 -4.16
N ILE A 107 1.13 -8.37 -4.29
CA ILE A 107 1.43 -9.35 -3.25
C ILE A 107 2.70 -10.11 -3.65
N ILE A 108 3.65 -10.22 -2.72
CA ILE A 108 4.99 -10.81 -2.93
C ILE A 108 5.30 -11.87 -1.87
#